data_AF-A0A5J4KVL8-F1
#
_entry.id   AF-A0A5J4KVL8-F1
#
_cell.length_a   1.000
_cell.length_b   1.000
_cell.length_c   1.000
_cell.angle_alpha   90.00
_cell.angle_beta   90.00
_cell.angle_gamma   90.00
#
_symmetry.space_group_name_H-M   'P 1'
#
loop_
_entity.id
_entity.type
_entity.pdbx_description
1 polymer ?
#
loop_
_entity_poly.entity_id
_entity_poly.type
_entity_poly.pdbx_seq_one_letter_code
_entity_poly.pdbx_strand_id
1 'polypeptide(L)'
;MVGVLLFFVTLFLSFTGYLLPWDQIAIWAITVGTNLAPYTPLLGNPVYKVLVGGGAVGQATLIRFYVGHVILLPLAGAILMAVHFWRIRKDGGEAGPPPPSRRELEARAEREQAVSATRG
;
A
#
# COMPACT_ATOMS: atom_id res chain seq x y z
N MET A 1 9.63 3.87 -0.17
CA MET A 1 9.14 3.38 1.15
C MET A 1 7.61 3.40 1.25
N VAL A 2 6.93 4.53 1.00
CA VAL A 2 5.44 4.58 1.09
C VAL A 2 4.74 3.54 0.19
N GLY A 3 5.25 3.30 -1.03
CA GLY A 3 4.70 2.25 -1.90
C GLY A 3 4.84 0.82 -1.36
N VAL A 4 5.95 0.52 -0.66
CA VAL A 4 6.16 -0.79 -0.02
C VAL A 4 5.19 -0.98 1.15
N LEU A 5 4.94 0.08 1.93
CA LEU A 5 3.93 0.07 2.98
C LEU A 5 2.52 -0.20 2.41
N LEU A 6 2.15 0.46 1.31
CA LEU A 6 0.89 0.19 0.61
C LEU A 6 0.80 -1.25 0.11
N PHE A 7 1.89 -1.79 -0.43
CA PHE A 7 1.94 -3.20 -0.85
C PHE A 7 1.60 -4.16 0.30
N PHE A 8 2.21 -3.97 1.48
CA PHE A 8 1.90 -4.79 2.63
C PHE A 8 0.45 -4.62 3.11
N VAL A 9 -0.08 -3.39 3.15
CA VAL A 9 -1.48 -3.16 3.54
C VAL A 9 -2.45 -3.85 2.59
N THR A 10 -2.21 -3.79 1.28
CA THR A 10 -3.04 -4.49 0.28
C THR A 10 -2.94 -6.01 0.41
N LEU A 11 -1.76 -6.55 0.71
CA LEU A 11 -1.58 -7.98 0.97
C LEU A 11 -2.39 -8.41 2.20
N PHE A 12 -2.32 -7.65 3.29
CA PHE A 12 -3.13 -7.90 4.48
C PHE A 12 -4.64 -7.74 4.20
N LEU A 13 -5.04 -6.78 3.37
CA LEU A 13 -6.44 -6.62 2.96
C LEU A 13 -6.93 -7.86 2.20
N SER A 14 -6.16 -8.34 1.23
CA SER A 14 -6.48 -9.56 0.48
C SER A 14 -6.55 -10.79 1.38
N PHE A 15 -5.55 -10.98 2.26
CA PHE A 15 -5.52 -12.10 3.20
C PHE A 15 -6.72 -12.08 4.15
N THR A 16 -6.97 -10.95 4.82
CA THR A 16 -8.11 -10.83 5.75
C THR A 16 -9.45 -11.00 5.05
N GLY A 17 -9.60 -10.53 3.81
CA GLY A 17 -10.78 -10.72 2.98
C GLY A 17 -11.06 -12.19 2.67
N TYR A 18 -10.01 -12.96 2.41
CA TYR A 18 -10.11 -14.42 2.19
C TYR A 18 -10.63 -15.17 3.43
N LEU A 19 -10.47 -14.61 4.64
CA LEU A 19 -10.92 -15.26 5.88
C LEU A 19 -12.42 -15.08 6.15
N LEU A 20 -13.09 -14.11 5.52
CA LEU A 20 -14.49 -13.76 5.79
C LEU A 20 -15.52 -14.84 5.43
N PRO A 21 -15.38 -15.61 4.32
CA PRO A 21 -16.29 -16.71 4.00
C PRO A 21 -16.33 -17.83 5.06
N TRP A 22 -15.35 -17.87 5.96
CA TRP A 22 -15.28 -18.81 7.09
C TRP A 22 -15.36 -20.28 6.66
N ASP A 23 -14.66 -20.63 5.59
CA ASP A 23 -14.52 -21.99 5.12
C ASP A 23 -13.45 -22.78 5.90
N GLN A 24 -13.35 -24.09 5.64
CA GLN A 24 -12.37 -24.95 6.31
C GLN A 24 -10.93 -24.43 6.13
N ILE A 25 -10.59 -23.94 4.93
CA ILE A 25 -9.24 -23.45 4.64
C ILE A 25 -8.95 -22.15 5.39
N ALA A 26 -9.91 -21.22 5.48
CA ALA A 26 -9.77 -20.01 6.29
C ALA A 26 -9.54 -20.33 7.78
N ILE A 27 -10.29 -21.28 8.34
CA ILE A 27 -10.14 -21.69 9.75
C ILE A 27 -8.75 -22.30 9.98
N TRP A 28 -8.27 -23.14 9.06
CA TRP A 28 -6.91 -23.69 9.12
C TRP A 28 -5.84 -22.61 8.98
N ALA A 29 -6.03 -21.64 8.09
CA ALA A 29 -5.10 -20.53 7.92
C ALA A 29 -4.94 -19.69 9.20
N ILE A 30 -6.05 -19.37 9.88
CA ILE A 30 -6.02 -18.66 11.18
C ILE A 30 -5.36 -19.53 12.25
N THR A 31 -5.67 -20.82 12.30
CA THR A 31 -5.13 -21.75 13.30
C THR A 31 -3.63 -21.90 13.16
N VAL A 32 -3.11 -22.13 11.95
CA VAL A 32 -1.67 -22.22 11.69
C VAL A 32 -0.97 -20.88 11.99
N GLY A 33 -1.54 -19.75 11.55
CA GLY A 33 -0.96 -18.43 11.79
C GLY A 33 -0.89 -18.05 13.27
N THR A 34 -1.92 -18.42 14.04
CA THR A 34 -1.96 -18.15 15.48
C THR A 34 -1.10 -19.12 16.29
N ASN A 35 -0.93 -20.36 15.82
CA ASN A 35 0.04 -21.30 16.37
C ASN A 35 1.50 -20.89 16.09
N LEU A 36 1.74 -19.98 15.13
CA LEU A 36 3.05 -19.35 14.93
C LEU A 36 3.34 -18.21 15.92
N ALA A 37 2.32 -17.62 16.55
CA ALA A 37 2.47 -16.48 17.46
C ALA A 37 3.40 -16.75 18.66
N PRO A 38 3.39 -17.93 19.34
CA PRO A 38 4.27 -18.21 20.47
C PRO A 38 5.76 -18.21 20.12
N TYR A 39 6.11 -18.41 18.84
CA TYR A 39 7.50 -18.40 18.37
C TYR A 39 8.07 -16.97 18.27
N THR A 40 7.27 -15.94 18.53
CA THR A 40 7.73 -14.55 18.59
C THR A 40 7.92 -14.11 20.05
N PRO A 41 9.17 -13.96 20.53
CA PRO A 41 9.48 -13.90 21.96
C PRO A 41 8.98 -12.63 22.71
N LEU A 42 8.45 -11.62 22.01
CA LEU A 42 7.97 -10.36 22.63
C LEU A 42 6.55 -9.95 22.21
N LEU A 43 6.13 -10.28 20.98
CA LEU A 43 4.86 -9.83 20.41
C LEU A 43 3.80 -10.93 20.34
N GLY A 44 4.16 -12.19 20.60
CA GLY A 44 3.27 -13.34 20.37
C GLY A 44 1.96 -13.28 21.16
N ASN A 45 2.04 -13.12 22.47
CA ASN A 45 0.89 -13.19 23.36
C ASN A 45 -0.12 -12.01 23.20
N PRO A 46 0.30 -10.73 23.10
CA PRO A 46 -0.64 -9.63 22.87
C PRO A 46 -1.25 -9.68 21.46
N VAL A 47 -0.47 -10.02 20.42
CA VAL A 47 -0.98 -10.10 19.04
C VAL A 47 -2.01 -11.22 18.90
N TYR A 48 -1.76 -12.39 19.52
CA TYR A 48 -2.73 -13.49 19.58
C TYR A 48 -4.04 -13.04 20.22
N LYS A 49 -3.99 -12.37 21.37
CA LYS A 49 -5.20 -11.90 22.07
C LYS A 49 -5.98 -10.86 21.27
N VAL A 50 -5.31 -10.01 20.51
CA VAL A 50 -5.95 -9.00 19.65
C VAL A 50 -6.61 -9.65 18.43
N LEU A 51 -5.95 -10.62 17.79
CA LEU A 51 -6.48 -11.29 16.60
C LEU A 51 -7.58 -12.30 16.93
N VAL A 52 -7.36 -13.19 17.91
CA VAL A 52 -8.26 -14.32 18.22
C VAL A 52 -9.36 -13.92 19.20
N GLY A 53 -9.01 -13.14 20.23
CA GLY A 53 -9.97 -12.64 21.20
C GLY A 53 -10.47 -13.61 22.27
N GLY A 54 -10.00 -14.85 22.25
CA GLY A 54 -10.32 -15.88 23.22
C GLY A 54 -9.22 -16.95 23.27
N GLY A 55 -9.48 -18.07 23.95
CA GLY A 55 -8.57 -19.21 24.03
C GLY A 55 -8.54 -20.10 22.78
N ALA A 56 -9.44 -19.88 21.81
CA ALA A 56 -9.54 -20.63 20.57
C ALA A 56 -10.13 -19.77 19.44
N VAL A 57 -9.88 -20.17 18.19
CA VAL A 57 -10.46 -19.55 16.99
C VAL A 57 -11.96 -19.83 16.95
N GLY A 58 -12.76 -18.77 16.84
CA GLY A 58 -14.23 -18.88 16.83
C GLY A 58 -14.92 -17.61 16.37
N GLN A 59 -16.19 -17.44 16.72
CA GLN A 59 -17.01 -16.32 16.24
C GLN A 59 -16.45 -14.93 16.61
N ALA A 60 -15.83 -14.81 17.79
CA ALA A 60 -15.18 -13.56 18.21
C ALA A 60 -14.00 -13.18 17.29
N THR A 61 -13.28 -14.18 16.77
CA THR A 61 -12.19 -14.01 15.80
C THR A 61 -12.74 -13.52 14.46
N LEU A 62 -13.82 -14.13 13.96
CA LEU A 62 -14.47 -13.71 12.70
C LEU A 62 -14.91 -12.25 12.74
N ILE A 63 -15.60 -11.83 13.82
CA ILE A 63 -16.06 -10.43 13.95
C ILE A 63 -14.89 -9.44 13.96
N ARG A 64 -13.77 -9.80 14.59
CA ARG A 64 -12.56 -8.95 14.63
C ARG A 64 -11.91 -8.83 13.27
N PHE A 65 -11.78 -9.94 12.53
CA PHE A 65 -11.30 -9.92 11.16
C PHE A 65 -12.23 -9.13 10.23
N TYR A 66 -13.54 -9.26 10.41
CA TYR A 66 -14.54 -8.48 9.66
C TYR A 66 -14.39 -6.98 9.90
N VAL A 67 -14.36 -6.53 11.17
CA VAL A 67 -14.16 -5.11 11.51
C VAL A 67 -12.79 -4.61 11.03
N GLY A 68 -11.76 -5.43 11.19
CA GLY A 68 -10.41 -5.13 10.70
C GLY A 68 -10.35 -4.96 9.19
N HIS A 69 -11.03 -5.83 8.44
CA HIS A 69 -11.03 -5.83 6.99
C HIS A 69 -11.94 -4.75 6.37
N VAL A 70 -13.10 -4.49 6.97
CA VAL A 70 -14.08 -3.55 6.39
C VAL A 70 -13.80 -2.10 6.80
N ILE A 71 -13.24 -1.88 8.00
CA ILE A 71 -13.04 -0.53 8.54
C ILE A 71 -11.55 -0.19 8.63
N LEU A 72 -10.79 -0.96 9.41
CA LEU A 72 -9.43 -0.55 9.79
C LEU A 72 -8.45 -0.56 8.62
N LEU A 73 -8.37 -1.65 7.86
CA LEU A 73 -7.43 -1.81 6.75
C LEU A 73 -7.76 -0.88 5.56
N PRO A 74 -9.03 -0.72 5.13
CA PRO A 74 -9.38 0.23 4.08
C PRO A 74 -9.10 1.67 4.49
N LEU A 75 -9.36 2.04 5.76
CA LEU A 75 -9.04 3.37 6.26
C LEU A 75 -7.53 3.62 6.30
N ALA A 76 -6.75 2.65 6.79
CA ALA A 76 -5.28 2.73 6.78
C ALA A 76 -4.73 2.83 5.34
N GLY A 77 -5.29 2.04 4.41
CA GLY A 77 -4.97 2.10 2.99
C GLY A 77 -5.29 3.46 2.38
N ALA A 78 -6.46 4.03 2.66
CA ALA A 78 -6.86 5.35 2.17
C ALA A 78 -5.93 6.47 2.66
N ILE A 79 -5.54 6.44 3.95
CA ILE A 79 -4.59 7.40 4.52
C ILE A 79 -3.23 7.26 3.84
N LEU A 80 -2.73 6.02 3.68
CA LEU A 80 -1.45 5.78 3.02
C LEU A 80 -1.47 6.18 1.54
N MET A 81 -2.59 5.98 0.83
CA MET A 81 -2.76 6.46 -0.54
C MET A 81 -2.71 7.98 -0.61
N ALA A 82 -3.39 8.68 0.32
CA ALA A 82 -3.32 10.14 0.39
C ALA A 82 -1.88 10.63 0.64
N VAL A 83 -1.15 9.99 1.56
CA VAL A 83 0.27 10.30 1.83
C VAL A 83 1.14 9.97 0.61
N HIS A 84 0.86 8.87 -0.08
CA HIS A 84 1.59 8.47 -1.29
C HIS A 84 1.44 9.50 -2.40
N PHE A 85 0.22 9.93 -2.69
CA PHE A 85 -0.05 10.96 -3.70
C PHE A 85 0.49 12.33 -3.30
N TRP A 86 0.40 12.69 -2.02
CA TRP A 86 1.00 13.93 -1.52
C TRP A 86 2.51 13.93 -1.71
N ARG A 87 3.18 12.81 -1.39
CA ARG A 87 4.62 12.67 -1.59
C ARG A 87 5.00 12.78 -3.07
N ILE A 88 4.27 12.11 -3.96
CA ILE A 88 4.48 12.20 -5.41
C ILE A 88 4.32 13.64 -5.91
N ARG A 89 3.27 14.35 -5.45
CA ARG A 89 3.04 15.75 -5.81
C ARG A 89 4.16 16.66 -5.33
N LYS A 90 4.63 16.44 -4.08
CA LYS A 90 5.67 17.25 -3.46
C LYS A 90 7.04 17.02 -4.09
N ASP A 91 7.35 15.78 -4.43
CA ASP A 91 8.61 15.39 -5.08
C ASP A 91 8.60 15.68 -6.59
N GLY A 92 7.58 16.41 -7.09
CA GLY A 92 7.52 16.95 -8.45
C GLY A 92 7.29 15.94 -9.56
N GLY A 93 7.14 14.65 -9.23
CA GLY A 93 7.17 13.56 -10.20
C GLY A 93 8.53 13.53 -10.89
N GLU A 94 9.47 12.75 -10.36
CA GLU A 94 10.84 12.56 -10.89
C GLU A 94 10.91 12.01 -12.34
N ALA A 95 9.79 11.94 -13.06
CA ALA A 95 9.65 11.41 -14.41
C ALA A 95 9.42 12.50 -15.48
N GLY A 96 9.65 13.78 -15.17
CA GLY A 96 9.76 14.81 -16.21
C GLY A 96 11.10 14.67 -16.94
N PRO A 97 11.15 14.78 -18.29
CA PRO A 97 12.42 14.93 -18.99
C PRO A 97 13.21 16.07 -18.33
N PRO A 98 14.53 15.92 -18.13
CA PRO A 98 15.33 17.01 -17.60
C PRO A 98 15.07 18.28 -18.42
N PRO A 99 14.96 19.46 -17.78
CA PRO A 99 14.72 20.70 -18.51
C PRO A 99 15.76 20.84 -19.62
N PRO A 100 15.37 21.30 -20.83
CA PRO A 100 16.28 21.39 -21.95
C PRO A 100 17.52 22.18 -21.56
N SER A 101 18.69 21.67 -21.94
CA SER A 101 19.96 22.34 -21.71
C SER A 101 19.98 23.71 -22.43
N ARG A 102 20.77 24.65 -21.92
CA ARG A 102 20.88 26.01 -22.51
C ARG A 102 21.20 25.97 -24.02
N ARG A 103 22.03 25.00 -24.44
CA ARG A 103 22.39 24.75 -25.84
C ARG A 103 21.19 24.28 -26.69
N GLU A 104 20.31 23.46 -26.13
CA GLU A 104 19.09 23.02 -26.82
C GLU A 104 18.06 24.14 -26.95
N LEU A 105 18.01 25.06 -25.98
CA LEU A 105 17.19 26.27 -26.06
C LEU A 105 17.73 27.21 -27.14
N GLU A 106 19.05 27.42 -27.18
CA GLU A 106 19.73 28.23 -28.21
C GLU A 106 19.51 27.64 -29.61
N ALA A 107 19.71 26.33 -29.78
CA ALA A 107 19.47 25.65 -31.06
C ALA A 107 18.00 25.68 -31.51
N ARG A 108 17.04 25.69 -30.58
CA ARG A 108 15.60 25.85 -30.89
C ARG A 108 15.30 27.28 -31.34
N ALA A 109 15.87 28.28 -30.68
CA ALA A 109 15.71 29.68 -31.05
C ALA A 109 16.30 29.97 -32.44
N GLU A 110 17.49 29.44 -32.74
CA GLU A 110 18.11 29.55 -34.06
C GLU A 110 17.26 28.89 -35.16
N ARG A 111 16.69 27.71 -34.89
CA ARG A 111 15.78 27.03 -35.83
C ARG A 111 14.50 27.82 -36.06
N GLU A 112 13.89 28.41 -35.04
CA GLU A 112 12.70 29.26 -35.20
C GLU A 112 13.00 30.52 -36.01
N GLN A 113 14.14 31.16 -35.79
CA GLN A 113 14.58 32.32 -36.57
C GLN A 113 14.82 31.95 -38.05
N ALA A 114 15.48 30.81 -38.31
CA ALA A 114 15.69 30.33 -39.67
C ALA A 114 14.37 30.01 -40.40
N VAL A 115 13.41 29.38 -39.71
CA VAL A 115 12.08 29.10 -40.26
C VAL A 115 11.29 30.38 -40.55
N SER A 116 11.38 31.38 -39.67
CA SER A 116 10.74 32.69 -39.88
C SER A 116 11.34 33.46 -41.05
N ALA A 117 12.66 33.37 -41.24
CA ALA A 117 13.36 34.01 -42.37
C ALA A 117 13.07 33.35 -43.72
N THR A 118 12.64 32.08 -43.71
CA THR A 118 12.28 31.34 -44.94
C THR A 118 10.81 31.52 -45.32
N ARG A 119 9.98 32.08 -44.43
CA ARG A 119 8.53 32.26 -44.61
C ARG A 119 8.11 33.68 -45.02
N GLY A 120 9.04 34.64 -45.10
CA GLY A 120 8.81 36.01 -45.61
C GLY A 120 9.54 36.23 -46.92
#